data_AF-A0A0Q9KP72-F1
#
_entry.id   AF-A0A0Q9KP72-F1
#
_cell.length_a   1.000
_cell.length_b   1.000
_cell.length_c   1.000
_cell.angle_alpha   90.00
_cell.angle_beta   90.00
_cell.angle_gamma   90.00
#
_symmetry.space_group_name_H-M   'P 1'
#
loop_
_entity.id
_entity.type
_entity.pdbx_description
1 polymer ?
#
loop_
_entity_poly.entity_id
_entity_poly.type
_entity_poly.pdbx_seq_one_letter_code
_entity_poly.pdbx_strand_id
1 'polypeptide(L)'
;MAEAIARVYSLTGAVPRGTRGEKGAILALRDVLGLETDIADTNSRTGALIAFSLGVEWLPSYEERNKVNLDGMNALLEGAAEAYRLGSFARLAARRPAGLDDPKWSAFEPAASKIEAVNRISQLTGSGPERLGPGSKEQKSVLINLSTNLVPHLDTRLTKTKLGKALAEFFGAPWTDQCESTGETISLTGLNTLLAGAELRLGRLGIARAMLLGTPEQEGKALAAALVDGWRATTDEGGRRRVLWDGRESIAWMEKQGLTRGPNDNEWQGFYYEAKGRELLNAAFTPNPNPPRISYGRTDFDYSLQFVWDLKAHTEMWRTPSTGAVTRGQSAAPLNDQVAMSQCIGEQGLGFLMVGGVGIEDEDGSFVAWQREQKKAKGVKSKPSNSGRSRRRKAGFEPQHVEAFFFHDREALTGALLAGQLTGFNQGLQAPDAEGEQGRARRPKFNLSVGKARGSDLAVARFEWPA
;
A
#
# COMPACT_ATOMS: atom_id res chain seq x y z
N MET A 1 15.80 11.13 -10.81
CA MET A 1 16.10 9.68 -10.75
C MET A 1 15.30 8.97 -9.66
N ALA A 2 15.41 9.37 -8.38
CA ALA A 2 14.65 8.73 -7.28
C ALA A 2 13.12 8.69 -7.53
N GLU A 3 12.54 9.81 -7.97
CA GLU A 3 11.12 9.90 -8.33
C GLU A 3 10.73 8.93 -9.45
N ALA A 4 11.49 8.87 -10.55
CA ALA A 4 11.19 7.97 -11.66
C ALA A 4 11.20 6.49 -11.22
N ILE A 5 12.18 6.10 -10.39
CA ILE A 5 12.27 4.76 -9.80
C ILE A 5 11.05 4.47 -8.92
N ALA A 6 10.66 5.43 -8.07
CA ALA A 6 9.51 5.29 -7.20
C ALA A 6 8.21 5.09 -8.00
N ARG A 7 8.02 5.86 -9.07
CA ARG A 7 6.88 5.72 -9.99
C ARG A 7 6.87 4.39 -10.73
N VAL A 8 8.03 3.85 -11.12
CA VAL A 8 8.11 2.50 -11.71
C VAL A 8 7.64 1.43 -10.72
N TYR A 9 8.07 1.49 -9.46
CA TYR A 9 7.61 0.54 -8.43
C TYR A 9 6.12 0.69 -8.14
N SER A 10 5.61 1.93 -8.15
CA SER A 10 4.18 2.19 -8.09
C SER A 10 3.46 1.50 -9.25
N LEU A 11 3.85 1.80 -10.49
CA LEU A 11 3.24 1.29 -11.73
C LEU A 11 3.28 -0.26 -11.84
N THR A 12 4.39 -0.87 -11.44
CA THR A 12 4.59 -2.33 -11.53
C THR A 12 3.99 -3.09 -10.35
N GLY A 13 3.72 -2.41 -9.23
CA GLY A 13 3.38 -3.02 -7.95
C GLY A 13 4.51 -3.86 -7.35
N ALA A 14 5.72 -3.84 -7.92
CA ALA A 14 6.84 -4.66 -7.47
C ALA A 14 7.37 -4.17 -6.11
N VAL A 15 7.77 -5.12 -5.26
CA VAL A 15 8.50 -4.82 -4.02
C VAL A 15 9.99 -4.67 -4.37
N PRO A 16 10.69 -3.61 -3.92
CA PRO A 16 12.12 -3.46 -4.17
C PRO A 16 12.92 -4.63 -3.58
N ARG A 17 13.42 -5.54 -4.43
CA ARG A 17 14.15 -6.76 -4.01
C ARG A 17 15.66 -6.53 -4.01
N GLY A 18 16.26 -6.16 -2.87
CA GLY A 18 17.72 -6.22 -2.64
C GLY A 18 18.65 -5.32 -3.49
N THR A 19 18.30 -5.01 -4.75
CA THR A 19 18.93 -4.04 -5.64
C THR A 19 18.12 -2.76 -5.60
N ARG A 20 18.52 -1.83 -4.72
CA ARG A 20 17.94 -0.49 -4.69
C ARG A 20 18.38 0.33 -5.91
N GLY A 21 17.53 1.25 -6.32
CA GLY A 21 17.81 2.20 -7.38
C GLY A 21 17.34 1.73 -8.76
N GLU A 22 18.01 2.25 -9.77
CA GLU A 22 17.70 2.06 -11.19
C GLU A 22 17.62 0.59 -11.62
N LYS A 23 18.57 -0.26 -11.23
CA LYS A 23 18.57 -1.70 -11.62
C LYS A 23 17.30 -2.41 -11.16
N GLY A 24 16.84 -2.16 -9.94
CA GLY A 24 15.63 -2.79 -9.42
C GLY A 24 14.38 -2.34 -10.17
N ALA A 25 14.29 -1.07 -10.56
CA ALA A 25 13.19 -0.55 -11.38
C ALA A 25 13.16 -1.18 -12.78
N ILE A 26 14.31 -1.31 -13.43
CA ILE A 26 14.47 -1.96 -14.74
C ILE A 26 14.02 -3.42 -14.67
N LEU A 27 14.46 -4.17 -13.66
CA LEU A 27 14.05 -5.57 -13.47
C LEU A 27 12.55 -5.70 -13.18
N ALA A 28 11.96 -4.77 -12.42
CA ALA A 28 10.52 -4.75 -12.17
C ALA A 28 9.71 -4.57 -13.47
N LEU A 29 10.14 -3.66 -14.35
CA LEU A 29 9.50 -3.48 -15.67
C LEU A 29 9.66 -4.72 -16.54
N ARG A 30 10.88 -5.26 -16.63
CA ARG A 30 11.17 -6.50 -17.37
C ARG A 30 10.24 -7.64 -16.96
N ASP A 31 10.15 -7.90 -15.66
CA ASP A 31 9.37 -9.02 -15.11
C ASP A 31 7.88 -8.88 -15.43
N VAL A 32 7.35 -7.66 -15.41
CA VAL A 32 5.94 -7.41 -15.69
C VAL A 32 5.62 -7.50 -17.20
N LEU A 33 6.57 -7.14 -18.05
CA LEU A 33 6.49 -7.31 -19.50
C LEU A 33 6.75 -8.76 -19.96
N GLY A 34 7.17 -9.65 -19.06
CA GLY A 34 7.46 -11.04 -19.39
C GLY A 34 8.69 -11.21 -20.29
N LEU A 35 9.64 -10.29 -20.23
CA LEU A 35 10.85 -10.33 -21.04
C LEU A 35 11.88 -11.27 -20.42
N GLU A 36 12.35 -12.25 -21.19
CA GLU A 36 13.44 -13.14 -20.77
C GLU A 36 14.79 -12.49 -21.08
N THR A 37 15.49 -12.03 -20.03
CA THR A 37 16.89 -11.56 -20.13
C THR A 37 17.73 -12.11 -18.98
N ASP A 38 19.04 -12.23 -19.22
CA ASP A 38 19.98 -12.58 -18.17
C ASP A 38 20.05 -11.44 -17.13
N ILE A 39 19.97 -11.79 -15.85
CA ILE A 39 20.10 -10.84 -14.74
C ILE A 39 21.52 -10.21 -14.70
N ALA A 40 22.49 -10.87 -15.33
CA ALA A 40 23.86 -10.41 -15.53
C ALA A 40 24.00 -9.32 -16.60
N ASP A 41 22.99 -9.09 -17.45
CA ASP A 41 23.05 -8.03 -18.47
C ASP A 41 23.20 -6.63 -17.83
N THR A 42 23.78 -5.72 -18.61
CA THR A 42 23.88 -4.31 -18.20
C THR A 42 22.49 -3.68 -18.10
N ASN A 43 22.36 -2.68 -17.23
CA ASN A 43 21.11 -1.96 -17.06
C ASN A 43 20.69 -1.28 -18.37
N SER A 44 21.64 -0.68 -19.09
CA SER A 44 21.34 0.00 -20.36
C SER A 44 20.85 -0.96 -21.45
N ARG A 45 21.46 -2.15 -21.57
CA ARG A 45 21.00 -3.18 -22.52
C ARG A 45 19.61 -3.69 -22.19
N THR A 46 19.34 -3.95 -20.91
CA THR A 46 18.01 -4.35 -20.45
C THR A 46 17.00 -3.21 -20.67
N GLY A 47 17.40 -1.96 -20.43
CA GLY A 47 16.61 -0.76 -20.68
C GLY A 47 16.22 -0.61 -22.15
N ALA A 48 17.17 -0.75 -23.08
CA ALA A 48 16.92 -0.71 -24.51
C ALA A 48 15.94 -1.80 -24.98
N LEU A 49 16.05 -3.01 -24.43
CA LEU A 49 15.10 -4.09 -24.74
C LEU A 49 13.69 -3.78 -24.25
N ILE A 50 13.57 -3.24 -23.03
CA ILE A 50 12.29 -2.79 -22.47
C ILE A 50 11.72 -1.69 -23.37
N ALA A 51 12.51 -0.69 -23.76
CA ALA A 51 12.08 0.39 -24.65
C ALA A 51 11.54 -0.15 -25.97
N PHE A 52 12.26 -1.09 -26.59
CA PHE A 52 11.82 -1.78 -27.81
C PHE A 52 10.47 -2.48 -27.61
N SER A 53 10.30 -3.23 -26.52
CA SER A 53 9.03 -3.90 -26.19
C SER A 53 7.87 -2.93 -25.93
N LEU A 54 8.18 -1.70 -25.48
CA LEU A 54 7.21 -0.65 -25.20
C LEU A 54 6.93 0.25 -26.41
N GLY A 55 7.63 0.06 -27.53
CA GLY A 55 7.55 0.96 -28.69
C GLY A 55 8.17 2.34 -28.45
N VAL A 56 9.06 2.47 -27.47
CA VAL A 56 9.79 3.71 -27.16
C VAL A 56 11.10 3.74 -27.93
N GLU A 57 11.37 4.85 -28.62
CA GLU A 57 12.67 5.08 -29.26
C GLU A 57 13.76 5.23 -28.20
N TRP A 58 14.77 4.35 -28.24
CA TRP A 58 15.89 4.36 -27.31
C TRP A 58 17.04 5.22 -27.83
N LEU A 59 17.30 6.35 -27.17
CA LEU A 59 18.33 7.29 -27.58
C LEU A 59 19.67 6.99 -26.89
N PRO A 60 20.83 7.19 -27.56
CA PRO A 60 22.15 7.04 -26.92
C PRO A 60 22.34 7.94 -25.70
N SER A 61 21.65 9.08 -25.65
CA SER A 61 21.65 10.01 -24.52
C SER A 61 20.99 9.45 -23.26
N TYR A 62 20.29 8.32 -23.32
CA TYR A 62 19.67 7.66 -22.18
C TYR A 62 20.64 6.79 -21.37
N GLU A 63 21.85 6.60 -21.90
CA GLU A 63 22.86 5.72 -21.30
C GLU A 63 24.01 6.51 -20.69
N GLU A 64 24.46 6.10 -19.50
CA GLU A 64 25.70 6.57 -18.89
C GLU A 64 26.47 5.39 -18.30
N ARG A 65 27.61 5.03 -18.92
CA ARG A 65 28.53 3.98 -18.41
C ARG A 65 27.80 2.67 -18.02
N ASN A 66 27.01 2.13 -18.95
CA ASN A 66 26.20 0.91 -18.79
C ASN A 66 24.98 1.02 -17.85
N LYS A 67 24.61 2.25 -17.47
CA LYS A 67 23.42 2.58 -16.69
C LYS A 67 22.42 3.35 -17.52
N VAL A 68 21.15 3.27 -17.15
CA VAL A 68 20.08 4.14 -17.61
C VAL A 68 20.10 5.40 -16.75
N ASN A 69 20.15 6.58 -17.37
CA ASN A 69 20.08 7.85 -16.66
C ASN A 69 18.63 8.30 -16.41
N LEU A 70 18.43 9.52 -15.91
CA LEU A 70 17.07 10.00 -15.59
C LEU A 70 16.17 10.09 -16.82
N ASP A 71 16.70 10.58 -17.95
CA ASP A 71 15.90 10.77 -19.17
C ASP A 71 15.49 9.42 -19.75
N GLY A 72 16.43 8.46 -19.78
CA GLY A 72 16.12 7.08 -20.15
C GLY A 72 15.09 6.45 -19.22
N MET A 73 15.19 6.70 -17.90
CA MET A 73 14.22 6.13 -16.96
C MET A 73 12.83 6.76 -17.13
N ASN A 74 12.74 8.06 -17.40
CA ASN A 74 11.48 8.72 -17.70
C ASN A 74 10.86 8.20 -19.00
N ALA A 75 11.66 7.98 -20.05
CA ALA A 75 11.19 7.42 -21.32
C ALA A 75 10.61 6.00 -21.14
N LEU A 76 11.28 5.14 -20.36
CA LEU A 76 10.74 3.81 -20.02
C LEU A 76 9.48 3.89 -19.17
N LEU A 77 9.41 4.83 -18.21
CA LEU A 77 8.23 5.02 -17.38
C LEU A 77 7.03 5.49 -18.21
N GLU A 78 7.24 6.42 -19.14
CA GLU A 78 6.21 6.92 -20.05
C GLU A 78 5.71 5.80 -20.98
N GLY A 79 6.63 5.07 -21.63
CA GLY A 79 6.27 3.91 -22.44
C GLY A 79 5.56 2.83 -21.65
N ALA A 80 6.00 2.58 -20.40
CA ALA A 80 5.36 1.60 -19.53
C ALA A 80 3.95 2.05 -19.16
N ALA A 81 3.74 3.34 -18.84
CA ALA A 81 2.42 3.89 -18.54
C ALA A 81 1.47 3.81 -19.76
N GLU A 82 1.99 4.03 -20.96
CA GLU A 82 1.22 3.93 -22.20
C GLU A 82 0.88 2.47 -22.56
N ALA A 83 1.86 1.56 -22.54
CA ALA A 83 1.62 0.13 -22.75
C ALA A 83 0.65 -0.45 -21.70
N TYR A 84 0.68 0.12 -20.50
CA TYR A 84 -0.24 -0.19 -19.43
C TYR A 84 -1.66 0.29 -19.74
N ARG A 85 -1.84 1.51 -20.25
CA ARG A 85 -3.11 2.06 -20.75
C ARG A 85 -3.68 1.25 -21.93
N LEU A 86 -2.82 0.70 -22.77
CA LEU A 86 -3.21 -0.11 -23.92
C LEU A 86 -3.50 -1.58 -23.55
N GLY A 87 -3.36 -1.97 -22.27
CA GLY A 87 -3.63 -3.33 -21.81
C GLY A 87 -2.58 -4.36 -22.23
N SER A 88 -1.41 -3.92 -22.72
CA SER A 88 -0.35 -4.77 -23.27
C SER A 88 0.44 -5.55 -22.20
N PHE A 89 0.11 -5.37 -20.93
CA PHE A 89 0.75 -6.07 -19.82
C PHE A 89 0.16 -7.48 -19.67
N ALA A 90 0.99 -8.52 -19.81
CA ALA A 90 0.56 -9.92 -19.79
C ALA A 90 -0.26 -10.29 -18.54
N ARG A 91 0.04 -9.69 -17.38
CA ARG A 91 -0.70 -9.91 -16.12
C ARG A 91 -2.13 -9.34 -16.16
N LEU A 92 -2.37 -8.26 -16.89
CA LEU A 92 -3.71 -7.67 -17.04
C LEU A 92 -4.53 -8.39 -18.10
N ALA A 93 -3.90 -8.76 -19.22
CA ALA A 93 -4.54 -9.54 -20.27
C ALA A 93 -5.04 -10.90 -19.76
N ALA A 94 -4.24 -11.60 -18.94
CA ALA A 94 -4.61 -12.89 -18.33
C ALA A 94 -5.77 -12.81 -17.32
N ARG A 95 -6.21 -11.61 -16.91
CA ARG A 95 -7.28 -11.40 -15.91
C ARG A 95 -8.64 -11.09 -16.53
N ARG A 96 -8.73 -10.96 -17.86
CA ARG A 96 -10.00 -10.70 -18.54
C ARG A 96 -10.87 -11.96 -18.50
N PRO A 97 -12.12 -11.88 -17.99
CA PRO A 97 -13.06 -13.00 -18.05
C PRO A 97 -13.23 -13.57 -19.46
N ALA A 98 -13.28 -14.90 -19.56
CA ALA A 98 -13.58 -15.60 -20.81
C ALA A 98 -14.94 -15.13 -21.38
N GLY A 99 -14.98 -14.77 -22.66
CA GLY A 99 -16.17 -14.24 -23.32
C GLY A 99 -16.25 -12.70 -23.38
N LEU A 100 -15.32 -11.98 -22.74
CA LEU A 100 -15.16 -10.53 -22.95
C LEU A 100 -14.17 -10.21 -24.10
N ASP A 101 -14.04 -11.10 -25.07
CA ASP A 101 -13.14 -10.95 -26.23
C ASP A 101 -13.78 -10.12 -27.37
N ASP A 102 -15.08 -9.86 -27.29
CA ASP A 102 -15.81 -9.02 -28.25
C ASP A 102 -15.25 -7.58 -28.26
N PRO A 103 -15.07 -6.94 -29.45
CA PRO A 103 -14.57 -5.58 -29.58
C PRO A 103 -15.26 -4.52 -28.71
N LYS A 104 -16.55 -4.71 -28.37
CA LYS A 104 -17.30 -3.81 -27.48
C LYS A 104 -16.72 -3.75 -26.06
N TRP A 105 -15.95 -4.76 -25.66
CA TRP A 105 -15.26 -4.84 -24.37
C TRP A 105 -13.79 -4.46 -24.45
N SER A 106 -13.28 -4.05 -25.61
CA SER A 106 -11.85 -3.76 -25.82
C SER A 106 -11.28 -2.77 -24.80
N ALA A 107 -12.04 -1.73 -24.46
CA ALA A 107 -11.69 -0.72 -23.47
C ALA A 107 -11.91 -1.15 -22.00
N PHE A 108 -12.44 -2.35 -21.74
CA PHE A 108 -12.62 -2.84 -20.38
C PHE A 108 -11.27 -3.23 -19.77
N GLU A 109 -11.02 -2.66 -18.59
CA GLU A 109 -9.87 -3.00 -17.77
C GLU A 109 -10.30 -3.81 -16.53
N PRO A 110 -9.90 -5.09 -16.39
CA PRO A 110 -10.30 -5.92 -15.26
C PRO A 110 -9.65 -5.43 -13.96
N ALA A 111 -10.39 -5.51 -12.85
CA ALA A 111 -9.85 -5.24 -11.53
C ALA A 111 -8.83 -6.31 -11.12
N ALA A 112 -7.78 -5.91 -10.38
CA ALA A 112 -6.72 -6.81 -9.94
C ALA A 112 -7.13 -7.77 -8.83
N SER A 113 -8.12 -7.37 -8.03
CA SER A 113 -8.54 -8.09 -6.83
C SER A 113 -10.04 -7.95 -6.62
N LYS A 114 -10.60 -8.78 -5.73
CA LYS A 114 -12.01 -8.66 -5.34
C LYS A 114 -12.30 -7.33 -4.67
N ILE A 115 -11.40 -6.84 -3.80
CA ILE A 115 -11.60 -5.59 -3.07
C ILE A 115 -11.64 -4.40 -4.04
N GLU A 116 -10.81 -4.41 -5.07
CA GLU A 116 -10.87 -3.38 -6.12
C GLU A 116 -12.17 -3.49 -6.93
N ALA A 117 -12.56 -4.70 -7.34
CA ALA A 117 -13.77 -4.90 -8.14
C ALA A 117 -15.02 -4.40 -7.41
N VAL A 118 -15.18 -4.75 -6.12
CA VAL A 118 -16.33 -4.27 -5.33
C VAL A 118 -16.31 -2.76 -5.11
N ASN A 119 -15.13 -2.14 -4.93
CA ASN A 119 -15.04 -0.69 -4.78
C ASN A 119 -15.38 0.04 -6.09
N ARG A 120 -14.91 -0.46 -7.24
CA ARG A 120 -15.31 0.06 -8.55
C ARG A 120 -16.82 -0.04 -8.77
N ILE A 121 -17.43 -1.19 -8.48
CA ILE A 121 -18.88 -1.39 -8.57
C ILE A 121 -19.63 -0.41 -7.66
N SER A 122 -19.15 -0.24 -6.42
CA SER A 122 -19.79 0.65 -5.44
C SER A 122 -19.69 2.11 -5.84
N GLN A 123 -18.62 2.48 -6.53
CA GLN A 123 -18.48 3.80 -7.12
C GLN A 123 -19.50 4.06 -8.23
N LEU A 124 -19.72 3.09 -9.13
CA LEU A 124 -20.72 3.21 -10.20
C LEU A 124 -22.14 3.48 -9.66
N THR A 125 -22.40 3.05 -8.43
CA THR A 125 -23.70 3.14 -7.75
C THR A 125 -23.75 4.25 -6.70
N GLY A 126 -22.68 5.01 -6.50
CA GLY A 126 -22.60 6.05 -5.46
C GLY A 126 -22.73 5.52 -4.02
N SER A 127 -22.51 4.22 -3.80
CA SER A 127 -22.75 3.56 -2.50
C SER A 127 -21.58 3.69 -1.52
N GLY A 128 -20.49 4.34 -1.93
CA GLY A 128 -19.27 4.52 -1.15
C GLY A 128 -18.38 3.28 -1.08
N PRO A 129 -17.21 3.35 -0.41
CA PRO A 129 -16.25 2.25 -0.39
C PRO A 129 -16.76 1.04 0.40
N GLU A 130 -16.53 -0.14 -0.17
CA GLU A 130 -16.91 -1.45 0.33
C GLU A 130 -15.71 -2.23 0.88
N ARG A 131 -15.99 -3.22 1.72
CA ARG A 131 -14.99 -4.06 2.40
C ARG A 131 -15.27 -5.53 2.10
N LEU A 132 -14.25 -6.38 2.14
CA LEU A 132 -14.50 -7.82 2.04
C LEU A 132 -14.96 -8.35 3.39
N GLY A 133 -15.92 -9.27 3.35
CA GLY A 133 -16.33 -10.07 4.49
C GLY A 133 -15.32 -11.19 4.81
N PRO A 134 -15.60 -11.98 5.87
CA PRO A 134 -14.73 -13.07 6.30
C PRO A 134 -14.35 -14.01 5.15
N GLY A 135 -13.05 -14.33 5.05
CA GLY A 135 -12.51 -15.18 4.00
C GLY A 135 -12.33 -14.46 2.65
N SER A 136 -12.18 -13.13 2.65
CA SER A 136 -12.01 -12.31 1.45
C SER A 136 -13.19 -12.43 0.47
N LYS A 137 -14.40 -12.58 1.02
CA LYS A 137 -15.64 -12.74 0.26
C LYS A 137 -16.34 -11.39 0.08
N GLU A 138 -16.89 -11.14 -1.09
CA GLU A 138 -17.71 -9.96 -1.35
C GLU A 138 -19.00 -9.97 -0.50
N GLN A 139 -19.43 -8.78 -0.07
CA GLN A 139 -20.69 -8.62 0.65
C GLN A 139 -21.87 -8.64 -0.33
N LYS A 140 -23.04 -9.13 0.12
CA LYS A 140 -24.25 -9.12 -0.73
C LYS A 140 -24.71 -7.68 -1.03
N SER A 141 -24.39 -6.72 -0.15
CA SER A 141 -24.69 -5.29 -0.32
C SER A 141 -24.23 -4.76 -1.68
N VAL A 142 -23.05 -5.16 -2.16
CA VAL A 142 -22.50 -4.74 -3.46
C VAL A 142 -23.47 -5.03 -4.61
N LEU A 143 -24.05 -6.23 -4.63
CA LEU A 143 -24.99 -6.65 -5.67
C LEU A 143 -26.37 -6.00 -5.50
N ILE A 144 -26.80 -5.83 -4.26
CA ILE A 144 -28.05 -5.14 -3.94
C ILE A 144 -27.96 -3.68 -4.40
N ASN A 145 -26.88 -2.99 -4.09
CA ASN A 145 -26.63 -1.62 -4.51
C ASN A 145 -26.60 -1.50 -6.04
N LEU A 146 -25.98 -2.46 -6.73
CA LEU A 146 -25.96 -2.51 -8.18
C LEU A 146 -27.37 -2.71 -8.77
N SER A 147 -28.14 -3.63 -8.20
CA SER A 147 -29.54 -3.85 -8.58
C SER A 147 -30.41 -2.62 -8.31
N THR A 148 -30.40 -2.07 -7.11
CA THR A 148 -31.23 -0.92 -6.73
C THR A 148 -30.98 0.29 -7.61
N ASN A 149 -29.72 0.56 -8.00
CA ASN A 149 -29.37 1.75 -8.76
C ASN A 149 -29.47 1.57 -10.28
N LEU A 150 -29.15 0.37 -10.82
CA LEU A 150 -29.09 0.16 -12.27
C LEU A 150 -30.20 -0.74 -12.83
N VAL A 151 -30.79 -1.59 -11.98
CA VAL A 151 -31.78 -2.61 -12.37
C VAL A 151 -32.86 -2.77 -11.28
N PRO A 152 -33.64 -1.72 -10.97
CA PRO A 152 -34.48 -1.67 -9.76
C PRO A 152 -35.63 -2.68 -9.72
N HIS A 153 -35.96 -3.31 -10.86
CA HIS A 153 -37.01 -4.32 -10.98
C HIS A 153 -36.53 -5.75 -10.67
N LEU A 154 -35.24 -5.94 -10.42
CA LEU A 154 -34.65 -7.25 -10.19
C LEU A 154 -34.82 -7.68 -8.72
N ASP A 155 -35.14 -8.95 -8.49
CA ASP A 155 -35.43 -9.45 -7.14
C ASP A 155 -34.15 -9.58 -6.28
N THR A 156 -33.98 -8.67 -5.34
CA THR A 156 -32.81 -8.65 -4.43
C THR A 156 -32.83 -9.76 -3.37
N ARG A 157 -33.94 -10.51 -3.24
CA ARG A 157 -34.05 -11.68 -2.35
C ARG A 157 -33.32 -12.90 -2.90
N LEU A 158 -32.97 -12.90 -4.19
CA LEU A 158 -32.15 -13.94 -4.81
C LEU A 158 -30.85 -14.18 -4.03
N THR A 159 -30.33 -15.41 -4.12
CA THR A 159 -29.00 -15.74 -3.58
C THR A 159 -27.92 -14.96 -4.32
N LYS A 160 -26.71 -14.82 -3.75
CA LYS A 160 -25.65 -13.98 -4.34
C LYS A 160 -25.33 -14.36 -5.78
N THR A 161 -25.13 -15.65 -6.06
CA THR A 161 -24.79 -16.13 -7.40
C THR A 161 -25.94 -15.92 -8.38
N LYS A 162 -27.20 -16.21 -7.96
CA LYS A 162 -28.38 -15.98 -8.79
C LYS A 162 -28.60 -14.49 -9.09
N LEU A 163 -28.40 -13.63 -8.09
CA LEU A 163 -28.48 -12.18 -8.25
C LEU A 163 -27.39 -11.67 -9.20
N GLY A 164 -26.15 -12.17 -9.05
CA GLY A 164 -25.05 -11.88 -9.97
C GLY A 164 -25.36 -12.30 -11.41
N LYS A 165 -25.82 -13.54 -11.61
CA LYS A 165 -26.21 -14.03 -12.93
C LYS A 165 -27.29 -13.17 -13.58
N ALA A 166 -28.35 -12.85 -12.84
CA ALA A 166 -29.46 -12.05 -13.36
C ALA A 166 -29.02 -10.61 -13.70
N LEU A 167 -28.12 -10.01 -12.91
CA LEU A 167 -27.50 -8.71 -13.24
C LEU A 167 -26.65 -8.80 -14.51
N ALA A 168 -25.82 -9.84 -14.65
CA ALA A 168 -24.98 -10.03 -15.83
C ALA A 168 -25.82 -10.22 -17.10
N GLU A 169 -26.89 -11.02 -17.03
CA GLU A 169 -27.87 -11.17 -18.11
C GLU A 169 -28.49 -9.83 -18.50
N PHE A 170 -28.91 -9.02 -17.52
CA PHE A 170 -29.46 -7.68 -17.78
C PHE A 170 -28.45 -6.74 -18.46
N PHE A 171 -27.17 -6.80 -18.06
CA PHE A 171 -26.13 -5.99 -18.67
C PHE A 171 -25.60 -6.54 -20.01
N GLY A 172 -26.06 -7.73 -20.43
CA GLY A 172 -25.53 -8.42 -21.61
C GLY A 172 -24.07 -8.86 -21.45
N ALA A 173 -23.63 -9.10 -20.21
CA ALA A 173 -22.29 -9.57 -19.87
C ALA A 173 -22.24 -11.10 -19.77
N PRO A 174 -21.13 -11.75 -20.19
CA PRO A 174 -21.02 -13.21 -20.24
C PRO A 174 -20.82 -13.82 -18.85
N TRP A 175 -21.90 -14.34 -18.26
CA TRP A 175 -21.84 -15.10 -17.00
C TRP A 175 -21.60 -16.58 -17.28
N THR A 176 -20.54 -17.15 -16.71
CA THR A 176 -20.15 -18.56 -16.87
C THR A 176 -19.94 -19.23 -15.52
N ASP A 177 -19.72 -20.54 -15.49
CA ASP A 177 -19.46 -21.27 -14.24
C ASP A 177 -18.20 -20.77 -13.50
N GLN A 178 -17.25 -20.16 -14.22
CA GLN A 178 -16.07 -19.53 -13.61
C GLN A 178 -16.39 -18.25 -12.83
N CYS A 179 -17.58 -17.66 -13.03
CA CYS A 179 -18.05 -16.49 -12.29
C CYS A 179 -18.47 -16.84 -10.85
N GLU A 180 -18.67 -18.13 -10.57
CA GLU A 180 -19.11 -18.63 -9.28
C GLU A 180 -17.96 -19.31 -8.53
N SER A 181 -18.03 -19.28 -7.21
CA SER A 181 -17.10 -19.96 -6.31
C SER A 181 -17.89 -20.76 -5.27
N THR A 182 -17.22 -21.69 -4.61
CA THR A 182 -17.85 -22.57 -3.61
C THR A 182 -18.54 -21.77 -2.49
N GLY A 183 -19.71 -22.23 -2.06
CA GLY A 183 -20.49 -21.62 -0.97
C GLY A 183 -21.08 -20.24 -1.30
N GLU A 184 -21.80 -20.15 -2.43
CA GLU A 184 -22.54 -18.96 -2.90
C GLU A 184 -21.72 -17.65 -2.93
N THR A 185 -20.45 -17.77 -3.30
CA THR A 185 -19.53 -16.64 -3.40
C THR A 185 -19.28 -16.36 -4.89
N ILE A 186 -19.18 -15.10 -5.29
CA ILE A 186 -18.84 -14.69 -6.66
C ILE A 186 -17.32 -14.67 -6.78
N SER A 187 -16.75 -15.24 -7.84
CA SER A 187 -15.31 -15.22 -8.08
C SER A 187 -14.85 -13.80 -8.49
N LEU A 188 -13.53 -13.56 -8.54
CA LEU A 188 -13.03 -12.32 -9.15
C LEU A 188 -13.47 -12.20 -10.62
N THR A 189 -13.47 -13.31 -11.35
CA THR A 189 -13.98 -13.38 -12.73
C THR A 189 -15.43 -12.91 -12.79
N GLY A 190 -16.30 -13.38 -11.90
CA GLY A 190 -17.70 -12.96 -11.85
C GLY A 190 -17.89 -11.48 -11.49
N LEU A 191 -17.09 -10.95 -10.55
CA LEU A 191 -17.11 -9.52 -10.23
C LEU A 191 -16.64 -8.67 -11.41
N ASN A 192 -15.59 -9.08 -12.13
CA ASN A 192 -15.13 -8.40 -13.33
C ASN A 192 -16.16 -8.46 -14.47
N THR A 193 -16.89 -9.58 -14.62
CA THR A 193 -18.02 -9.67 -15.56
C THR A 193 -19.11 -8.65 -15.24
N LEU A 194 -19.52 -8.55 -13.97
CA LEU A 194 -20.53 -7.58 -13.54
C LEU A 194 -20.06 -6.14 -13.73
N LEU A 195 -18.81 -5.87 -13.36
CA LEU A 195 -18.20 -4.56 -13.50
C LEU A 195 -18.15 -4.13 -14.97
N ALA A 196 -17.68 -4.99 -15.87
CA ALA A 196 -17.67 -4.72 -17.31
C ALA A 196 -19.08 -4.38 -17.82
N GLY A 197 -20.07 -5.20 -17.48
CA GLY A 197 -21.47 -4.98 -17.87
C GLY A 197 -22.03 -3.66 -17.35
N ALA A 198 -21.80 -3.34 -16.08
CA ALA A 198 -22.26 -2.10 -15.46
C ALA A 198 -21.56 -0.86 -16.05
N GLU A 199 -20.25 -0.92 -16.29
CA GLU A 199 -19.51 0.17 -16.94
C GLU A 199 -20.00 0.42 -18.36
N LEU A 200 -20.19 -0.64 -19.16
CA LEU A 200 -20.73 -0.51 -20.52
C LEU A 200 -22.13 0.11 -20.48
N ARG A 201 -23.00 -0.36 -19.59
CA ARG A 201 -24.38 0.15 -19.47
C ARG A 201 -24.43 1.64 -19.13
N LEU A 202 -23.47 2.12 -18.35
CA LEU A 202 -23.33 3.52 -17.96
C LEU A 202 -22.57 4.38 -19.00
N GLY A 203 -22.06 3.78 -20.09
CA GLY A 203 -21.19 4.48 -21.03
C GLY A 203 -19.85 4.88 -20.44
N ARG A 204 -19.37 4.14 -19.43
CA ARG A 204 -18.16 4.42 -18.65
C ARG A 204 -17.07 3.35 -18.79
N LEU A 205 -17.15 2.51 -19.82
CA LEU A 205 -16.18 1.43 -20.04
C LEU A 205 -14.76 1.99 -20.15
N GLY A 206 -13.87 1.51 -19.28
CA GLY A 206 -12.48 1.98 -19.21
C GLY A 206 -12.29 3.37 -18.58
N ILE A 207 -13.36 4.12 -18.31
CA ILE A 207 -13.30 5.46 -17.70
C ILE A 207 -13.17 5.38 -16.16
N ALA A 208 -13.79 4.37 -15.55
CA ALA A 208 -13.95 4.28 -14.10
C ALA A 208 -12.63 4.18 -13.31
N ARG A 209 -11.51 3.86 -13.98
CA ARG A 209 -10.22 3.70 -13.31
C ARG A 209 -9.58 5.01 -12.87
N ALA A 210 -9.76 6.07 -13.66
CA ALA A 210 -9.32 7.43 -13.32
C ALA A 210 -10.10 8.01 -12.13
N MET A 211 -11.21 7.37 -11.74
CA MET A 211 -12.12 7.88 -10.72
C MET A 211 -12.24 6.97 -9.49
N LEU A 212 -11.59 5.79 -9.44
CA LEU A 212 -11.88 4.65 -8.56
C LEU A 212 -12.33 5.00 -7.12
N LEU A 213 -11.69 6.02 -6.55
CA LEU A 213 -11.92 6.57 -5.23
C LEU A 213 -11.81 8.10 -5.37
N GLY A 214 -12.93 8.75 -5.73
CA GLY A 214 -12.95 10.14 -6.20
C GLY A 214 -12.62 11.21 -5.16
N THR A 215 -12.39 10.80 -3.91
CA THR A 215 -12.07 11.67 -2.77
C THR A 215 -11.03 10.99 -1.87
N PRO A 216 -10.19 11.74 -1.14
CA PRO A 216 -9.22 11.18 -0.20
C PRO A 216 -9.85 10.30 0.88
N GLU A 217 -11.08 10.62 1.30
CA GLU A 217 -11.83 9.86 2.30
C GLU A 217 -12.20 8.48 1.78
N GLN A 218 -12.70 8.44 0.55
CA GLN A 218 -13.01 7.17 -0.10
C GLN A 218 -11.76 6.32 -0.27
N GLU A 219 -10.67 6.95 -0.72
CA GLU A 219 -9.40 6.26 -0.92
C GLU A 219 -8.82 5.74 0.40
N GLY A 220 -8.71 6.59 1.41
CA GLY A 220 -8.24 6.22 2.73
C GLY A 220 -9.06 5.11 3.36
N LYS A 221 -10.38 5.13 3.19
CA LYS A 221 -11.28 4.07 3.66
C LYS A 221 -10.99 2.72 3.00
N ALA A 222 -10.81 2.71 1.68
CA ALA A 222 -10.52 1.49 0.92
C ALA A 222 -9.10 0.96 1.21
N LEU A 223 -8.09 1.83 1.30
CA LEU A 223 -6.72 1.44 1.63
C LEU A 223 -6.63 0.86 3.04
N ALA A 224 -7.23 1.52 4.04
CA ALA A 224 -7.29 1.00 5.40
C ALA A 224 -8.08 -0.32 5.49
N ALA A 225 -9.11 -0.51 4.66
CA ALA A 225 -9.81 -1.79 4.51
C ALA A 225 -8.88 -2.91 4.05
N ALA A 226 -8.22 -2.69 2.92
CA ALA A 226 -7.35 -3.68 2.31
C ALA A 226 -6.19 -4.07 3.23
N LEU A 227 -5.66 -3.11 4.00
CA LEU A 227 -4.66 -3.40 5.02
C LEU A 227 -5.23 -4.34 6.09
N VAL A 228 -6.36 -4.01 6.72
CA VAL A 228 -6.98 -4.88 7.74
C VAL A 228 -7.28 -6.28 7.18
N ASP A 229 -7.87 -6.37 5.99
CA ASP A 229 -8.21 -7.64 5.34
C ASP A 229 -6.98 -8.47 4.95
N GLY A 230 -5.85 -7.80 4.68
CA GLY A 230 -4.60 -8.40 4.23
C GLY A 230 -3.82 -9.14 5.32
N TRP A 231 -4.00 -8.76 6.59
CA TRP A 231 -3.41 -9.48 7.72
C TRP A 231 -4.37 -10.51 8.31
N ARG A 232 -3.94 -11.78 8.31
CA ARG A 232 -4.72 -12.89 8.87
C ARG A 232 -4.56 -12.92 10.39
N ALA A 233 -5.68 -12.88 11.10
CA ALA A 233 -5.70 -13.19 12.53
C ALA A 233 -5.43 -14.68 12.77
N THR A 234 -4.59 -14.99 13.74
CA THR A 234 -4.36 -16.33 14.27
C THR A 234 -5.12 -16.49 15.59
N THR A 235 -5.44 -17.73 15.95
CA THR A 235 -6.07 -18.03 17.23
C THR A 235 -4.98 -18.33 18.24
N ASP A 236 -4.96 -17.61 19.36
CA ASP A 236 -4.04 -17.88 20.46
C ASP A 236 -4.44 -19.12 21.27
N GLU A 237 -3.58 -19.56 22.19
CA GLU A 237 -3.84 -20.72 23.08
C GLU A 237 -5.11 -20.54 23.94
N GLY A 238 -5.56 -19.30 24.15
CA GLY A 238 -6.79 -18.96 24.87
C GLY A 238 -8.03 -18.84 23.97
N GLY A 239 -7.94 -19.23 22.70
CA GLY A 239 -9.06 -19.17 21.74
C GLY A 239 -9.37 -17.78 21.19
N ARG A 240 -8.56 -16.76 21.50
CA ARG A 240 -8.76 -15.37 21.00
C ARG A 240 -8.15 -15.22 19.62
N ARG A 241 -8.87 -14.57 18.70
CA ARG A 241 -8.38 -14.33 17.35
C ARG A 241 -7.71 -12.96 17.30
N ARG A 242 -6.40 -12.93 17.07
CA ARG A 242 -5.64 -11.68 16.95
C ARG A 242 -4.64 -11.73 15.83
N VAL A 243 -4.26 -10.56 15.33
CA VAL A 243 -3.06 -10.44 14.50
C VAL A 243 -1.88 -10.23 15.44
N LEU A 244 -0.80 -10.98 15.23
CA LEU A 244 0.44 -10.84 15.96
C LEU A 244 1.59 -10.73 14.96
N TRP A 245 2.41 -9.70 15.11
CA TRP A 245 3.69 -9.58 14.42
C TRP A 245 4.78 -9.99 15.40
N ASP A 246 5.32 -11.19 15.23
CA ASP A 246 6.53 -11.61 15.93
C ASP A 246 7.74 -10.86 15.39
N GLY A 247 8.57 -10.29 16.27
CA GLY A 247 9.69 -9.46 15.85
C GLY A 247 10.77 -10.24 15.10
N ARG A 248 11.03 -11.49 15.46
CA ARG A 248 12.05 -12.33 14.78
C ARG A 248 11.57 -12.73 13.41
N GLU A 249 10.32 -13.19 13.29
CA GLU A 249 9.70 -13.55 12.02
C GLU A 249 9.57 -12.35 11.08
N SER A 250 9.16 -11.19 11.61
CA SER A 250 9.02 -9.95 10.83
C SER A 250 10.37 -9.48 10.28
N ILE A 251 11.42 -9.54 11.11
CA ILE A 251 12.79 -9.22 10.69
C ILE A 251 13.29 -10.21 9.64
N ALA A 252 13.14 -11.52 9.87
CA ALA A 252 13.53 -12.54 8.91
C ALA A 252 12.78 -12.39 7.57
N TRP A 253 11.50 -12.05 7.62
CA TRP A 253 10.70 -11.76 6.43
C TRP A 253 11.24 -10.55 5.67
N MET A 254 11.50 -9.43 6.36
CA MET A 254 12.06 -8.22 5.72
C MET A 254 13.42 -8.51 5.07
N GLU A 255 14.26 -9.31 5.72
CA GLU A 255 15.56 -9.72 5.19
C GLU A 255 15.43 -10.61 3.95
N LYS A 256 14.47 -11.54 3.96
CA LYS A 256 14.14 -12.35 2.78
C LYS A 256 13.64 -11.51 1.61
N GLN A 257 12.96 -10.40 1.88
CA GLN A 257 12.59 -9.40 0.85
C GLN A 257 13.78 -8.51 0.42
N GLY A 258 14.94 -8.64 1.04
CA GLY A 258 16.14 -7.85 0.72
C GLY A 258 16.14 -6.45 1.30
N LEU A 259 15.36 -6.18 2.36
CA LEU A 259 15.41 -4.88 3.04
C LEU A 259 16.70 -4.75 3.84
N THR A 260 17.39 -3.63 3.66
CA THR A 260 18.66 -3.33 4.37
C THR A 260 18.47 -2.41 5.57
N ARG A 261 17.38 -1.64 5.59
CA ARG A 261 16.96 -0.73 6.66
C ARG A 261 15.68 -1.26 7.30
N GLY A 262 15.55 -1.19 8.62
CA GLY A 262 14.43 -1.80 9.34
C GLY A 262 14.80 -3.06 10.12
N PRO A 263 15.29 -4.15 9.49
CA PRO A 263 15.79 -5.33 10.21
C PRO A 263 16.80 -5.00 11.32
N ASN A 264 17.58 -3.94 11.07
CA ASN A 264 18.63 -3.47 11.96
C ASN A 264 18.17 -2.36 12.93
N ASP A 265 16.90 -1.96 12.92
CA ASP A 265 16.37 -0.86 13.70
C ASP A 265 15.48 -1.34 14.85
N ASN A 266 15.30 -0.49 15.86
CA ASN A 266 14.44 -0.79 17.02
C ASN A 266 12.96 -0.52 16.74
N GLU A 267 12.68 0.13 15.61
CA GLU A 267 11.35 0.49 15.13
C GLU A 267 10.93 -0.47 14.00
N TRP A 268 11.39 -1.73 14.07
CA TRP A 268 11.19 -2.76 13.04
C TRP A 268 9.71 -2.91 12.64
N GLN A 269 8.78 -2.71 13.57
CA GLN A 269 7.34 -2.81 13.30
C GLN A 269 6.84 -1.74 12.34
N GLY A 270 7.46 -0.54 12.35
CA GLY A 270 7.18 0.51 11.37
C GLY A 270 7.63 0.08 9.98
N PHE A 271 8.89 -0.34 9.84
CA PHE A 271 9.45 -0.80 8.57
C PHE A 271 8.74 -2.05 8.02
N TYR A 272 8.36 -2.98 8.89
CA TYR A 272 7.60 -4.17 8.52
C TYR A 272 6.22 -3.77 7.98
N TYR A 273 5.52 -2.88 8.66
CA TYR A 273 4.23 -2.36 8.22
C TYR A 273 4.33 -1.58 6.91
N GLU A 274 5.34 -0.71 6.75
CA GLU A 274 5.61 0.01 5.49
C GLU A 274 5.80 -0.99 4.33
N ALA A 275 6.69 -1.96 4.50
CA ALA A 275 7.04 -2.90 3.43
C ALA A 275 5.91 -3.89 3.10
N LYS A 276 5.34 -4.53 4.12
CA LYS A 276 4.28 -5.51 3.96
C LYS A 276 2.95 -4.84 3.57
N GLY A 277 2.68 -3.66 4.11
CA GLY A 277 1.51 -2.86 3.75
C GLY A 277 1.53 -2.47 2.28
N ARG A 278 2.68 -2.01 1.75
CA ARG A 278 2.84 -1.75 0.30
C ARG A 278 2.60 -3.00 -0.55
N GLU A 279 3.12 -4.16 -0.14
CA GLU A 279 2.85 -5.43 -0.83
C GLU A 279 1.34 -5.73 -0.87
N LEU A 280 0.64 -5.57 0.25
CA LEU A 280 -0.79 -5.82 0.34
C LEU A 280 -1.60 -4.83 -0.48
N LEU A 281 -1.25 -3.54 -0.44
CA LEU A 281 -1.91 -2.50 -1.22
C LEU A 281 -1.68 -2.68 -2.73
N ASN A 282 -0.46 -3.02 -3.16
CA ASN A 282 -0.16 -3.33 -4.56
C ASN A 282 -0.86 -4.60 -5.05
N ALA A 283 -1.12 -5.56 -4.17
CA ALA A 283 -1.92 -6.73 -4.49
C ALA A 283 -3.42 -6.42 -4.54
N ALA A 284 -3.87 -5.47 -3.71
CA ALA A 284 -5.27 -5.08 -3.59
C ALA A 284 -5.72 -4.14 -4.70
N PHE A 285 -4.90 -3.17 -5.08
CA PHE A 285 -5.28 -2.11 -6.02
C PHE A 285 -4.37 -2.09 -7.21
N THR A 286 -5.00 -2.01 -8.37
CA THR A 286 -4.26 -1.81 -9.60
C THR A 286 -3.57 -0.43 -9.61
N PRO A 287 -2.25 -0.34 -9.88
CA PRO A 287 -1.49 0.91 -9.84
C PRO A 287 -2.08 2.06 -10.65
N ASN A 288 -1.92 3.30 -10.19
CA ASN A 288 -2.25 4.47 -11.01
C ASN A 288 -1.19 4.62 -12.13
N PRO A 289 -1.57 4.68 -13.42
CA PRO A 289 -0.62 4.94 -14.52
C PRO A 289 0.01 6.34 -14.44
N ASN A 290 -0.70 7.30 -13.83
CA ASN A 290 -0.25 8.67 -13.60
C ASN A 290 -0.22 8.96 -12.09
N PRO A 291 0.64 8.30 -11.31
CA PRO A 291 0.64 8.46 -9.86
C PRO A 291 1.10 9.87 -9.48
N PRO A 292 0.57 10.44 -8.38
CA PRO A 292 1.05 11.70 -7.84
C PRO A 292 2.52 11.60 -7.44
N ARG A 293 3.18 12.75 -7.33
CA ARG A 293 4.59 12.83 -6.93
C ARG A 293 4.75 12.33 -5.50
N ILE A 294 5.73 11.47 -5.20
CA ILE A 294 5.91 10.97 -3.82
C ILE A 294 7.25 11.34 -3.18
N SER A 295 8.21 11.88 -3.93
CA SER A 295 9.52 12.28 -3.42
C SER A 295 9.66 13.80 -3.24
N TYR A 296 9.93 14.21 -2.00
CA TYR A 296 10.19 15.60 -1.60
C TYR A 296 11.52 15.71 -0.84
N GLY A 297 12.56 16.13 -1.57
CA GLY A 297 13.92 16.23 -1.05
C GLY A 297 14.51 14.86 -0.71
N ARG A 298 14.60 14.52 0.58
CA ARG A 298 15.11 13.22 1.07
C ARG A 298 14.01 12.33 1.67
N THR A 299 12.77 12.77 1.58
CA THR A 299 11.61 12.05 2.10
C THR A 299 10.85 11.49 0.90
N ASP A 300 10.66 10.18 0.93
CA ASP A 300 9.77 9.47 0.02
C ASP A 300 8.57 9.01 0.85
N PHE A 301 7.36 9.24 0.36
CA PHE A 301 6.14 8.69 0.97
C PHE A 301 5.90 7.27 0.44
N ASP A 302 5.29 6.42 1.26
CA ASP A 302 5.34 4.96 1.07
C ASP A 302 4.46 4.45 -0.08
N TYR A 303 3.33 5.09 -0.34
CA TYR A 303 2.32 4.60 -1.28
C TYR A 303 1.61 5.75 -2.00
N SER A 304 1.17 5.50 -3.23
CA SER A 304 0.23 6.37 -3.90
C SER A 304 -0.74 5.59 -4.79
N LEU A 305 -1.96 6.11 -4.85
CA LEU A 305 -2.95 5.70 -5.84
C LEU A 305 -3.43 6.97 -6.56
N GLN A 306 -4.59 7.54 -6.22
CA GLN A 306 -4.94 8.90 -6.66
C GLN A 306 -4.32 9.97 -5.76
N PHE A 307 -4.19 9.67 -4.47
CA PHE A 307 -3.55 10.54 -3.48
C PHE A 307 -2.29 9.91 -2.91
N VAL A 308 -1.49 10.73 -2.23
CA VAL A 308 -0.26 10.28 -1.57
C VAL A 308 -0.57 9.79 -0.16
N TRP A 309 -0.04 8.62 0.19
CA TRP A 309 -0.22 8.00 1.48
C TRP A 309 1.11 7.54 2.08
N ASP A 310 1.23 7.73 3.37
CA ASP A 310 2.39 7.33 4.14
C ASP A 310 1.98 6.38 5.27
N LEU A 311 2.72 5.29 5.43
CA LEU A 311 2.39 4.24 6.39
C LEU A 311 3.12 4.53 7.70
N LYS A 312 2.38 4.51 8.82
CA LYS A 312 2.95 4.78 10.14
C LYS A 312 2.49 3.74 11.16
N ALA A 313 3.40 3.30 12.02
CA ALA A 313 3.07 2.42 13.13
C ALA A 313 3.12 3.19 14.46
N HIS A 314 2.05 3.12 15.23
CA HIS A 314 1.89 3.78 16.51
C HIS A 314 1.66 2.77 17.63
N THR A 315 2.48 2.87 18.68
CA THR A 315 2.36 2.03 19.88
C THR A 315 1.50 2.76 20.90
N GLU A 316 0.22 2.41 20.93
CA GLU A 316 -0.77 3.03 21.82
C GLU A 316 -0.70 2.47 23.24
N MET A 317 -0.32 1.19 23.36
CA MET A 317 -0.19 0.48 24.62
C MET A 317 1.04 -0.42 24.59
N TRP A 318 1.49 -0.83 25.77
CA TRP A 318 2.52 -1.85 25.96
C TRP A 318 1.98 -2.97 26.82
N ARG A 319 2.33 -4.20 26.50
CA ARG A 319 2.05 -5.38 27.33
C ARG A 319 3.36 -6.00 27.81
N THR A 320 3.41 -6.28 29.10
CA THR A 320 4.49 -7.09 29.72
C THR A 320 4.06 -8.56 29.72
N PRO A 321 4.79 -9.47 29.04
CA PRO A 321 4.35 -10.86 28.87
C PRO A 321 4.15 -11.63 30.16
N SER A 322 5.08 -11.54 31.13
CA SER A 322 5.04 -12.35 32.36
C SER A 322 3.83 -12.06 33.25
N THR A 323 3.40 -10.80 33.31
CA THR A 323 2.32 -10.33 34.19
C THR A 323 1.01 -10.06 33.45
N GLY A 324 1.05 -9.95 32.12
CA GLY A 324 -0.06 -9.47 31.32
C GLY A 324 -0.39 -7.99 31.53
N ALA A 325 0.40 -7.25 32.31
CA ALA A 325 0.14 -5.86 32.63
C ALA A 325 0.17 -5.00 31.36
N VAL A 326 -0.81 -4.11 31.21
CA VAL A 326 -0.93 -3.21 30.06
C VAL A 326 -0.74 -1.76 30.52
N THR A 327 0.23 -1.06 29.93
CA THR A 327 0.53 0.35 30.22
C THR A 327 0.34 1.22 28.98
N ARG A 328 -0.05 2.48 29.17
CA ARG A 328 -0.20 3.42 28.06
C ARG A 328 1.12 3.70 27.34
N GLY A 329 1.08 3.71 26.01
CA GLY A 329 2.16 4.14 25.14
C GLY A 329 2.23 5.65 25.00
N GLN A 330 2.89 6.12 23.94
CA GLN A 330 2.97 7.56 23.67
C GLN A 330 1.64 8.07 23.12
N SER A 331 1.26 9.30 23.47
CA SER A 331 0.03 9.93 22.96
C SER A 331 0.18 10.61 21.60
N ALA A 332 1.42 10.71 21.11
CA ALA A 332 1.75 11.33 19.84
C ALA A 332 2.58 10.38 18.97
N ALA A 333 2.32 10.39 17.67
CA ALA A 333 3.03 9.61 16.68
C ALA A 333 3.94 10.53 15.85
N PRO A 334 5.26 10.29 15.82
CA PRO A 334 6.15 10.99 14.90
C PRO A 334 5.79 10.68 13.45
N LEU A 335 5.58 11.73 12.65
CA LEU A 335 5.34 11.65 11.22
C LEU A 335 6.66 11.88 10.45
N ASN A 336 6.58 12.58 9.32
CA ASN A 336 7.69 12.85 8.42
C ASN A 336 8.29 14.24 8.63
N ASP A 337 9.35 14.52 7.85
CA ASP A 337 10.04 15.81 7.81
C ASP A 337 9.06 16.96 7.52
N GLN A 338 9.17 18.05 8.28
CA GLN A 338 8.20 19.16 8.19
C GLN A 338 8.18 19.81 6.81
N VAL A 339 9.35 19.98 6.17
CA VAL A 339 9.45 20.64 4.87
C VAL A 339 8.84 19.76 3.79
N ALA A 340 9.19 18.47 3.77
CA ALA A 340 8.63 17.52 2.81
C ALA A 340 7.10 17.40 2.94
N MET A 341 6.58 17.29 4.17
CA MET A 341 5.14 17.25 4.41
C MET A 341 4.45 18.53 3.93
N SER A 342 5.00 19.70 4.26
CA SER A 342 4.38 20.99 3.91
C SER A 342 4.36 21.22 2.39
N GLN A 343 5.39 20.74 1.69
CA GLN A 343 5.46 20.79 0.22
C GLN A 343 4.42 19.85 -0.40
N CYS A 344 4.38 18.58 0.01
CA CYS A 344 3.43 17.60 -0.50
C CYS A 344 1.98 18.02 -0.26
N ILE A 345 1.66 18.39 0.98
CA ILE A 345 0.32 18.85 1.37
C ILE A 345 -0.10 20.07 0.53
N GLY A 346 0.80 21.03 0.31
CA GLY A 346 0.48 22.21 -0.49
C GLY A 346 0.38 21.97 -2.00
N GLU A 347 0.88 20.84 -2.50
CA GLU A 347 0.83 20.49 -3.93
C GLU A 347 -0.39 19.63 -4.25
N GLN A 348 -0.72 18.66 -3.40
CA GLN A 348 -1.67 17.58 -3.74
C GLN A 348 -2.32 16.90 -2.53
N GLY A 349 -2.13 17.44 -1.32
CA GLY A 349 -2.54 16.78 -0.08
C GLY A 349 -1.62 15.62 0.35
N LEU A 350 -1.81 15.13 1.58
CA LEU A 350 -1.06 13.99 2.12
C LEU A 350 -1.88 13.21 3.13
N GLY A 351 -1.95 11.90 2.92
CA GLY A 351 -2.58 10.94 3.82
C GLY A 351 -1.62 10.13 4.66
N PHE A 352 -2.09 9.65 5.80
CA PHE A 352 -1.40 8.71 6.68
C PHE A 352 -2.28 7.49 6.94
N LEU A 353 -1.78 6.30 6.61
CA LEU A 353 -2.38 5.01 6.96
C LEU A 353 -1.69 4.50 8.22
N MET A 354 -2.22 4.86 9.38
CA MET A 354 -1.61 4.59 10.68
C MET A 354 -2.13 3.29 11.29
N VAL A 355 -1.24 2.31 11.51
CA VAL A 355 -1.56 1.14 12.35
C VAL A 355 -1.34 1.47 13.81
N GLY A 356 -2.38 1.32 14.62
CA GLY A 356 -2.32 1.42 16.08
C GLY A 356 -2.40 0.05 16.74
N GLY A 357 -1.65 -0.14 17.83
CA GLY A 357 -1.67 -1.42 18.54
C GLY A 357 -0.80 -1.48 19.78
N VAL A 358 -0.62 -2.71 20.26
CA VAL A 358 0.07 -3.03 21.52
C VAL A 358 1.49 -3.52 21.23
N GLY A 359 2.49 -2.83 21.78
CA GLY A 359 3.87 -3.31 21.78
C GLY A 359 4.06 -4.40 22.82
N ILE A 360 4.60 -5.55 22.44
CA ILE A 360 4.94 -6.64 23.35
C ILE A 360 6.39 -6.45 23.80
N GLU A 361 6.59 -6.29 25.10
CA GLU A 361 7.91 -6.01 25.68
C GLU A 361 8.87 -7.20 25.56
N ASP A 362 10.11 -6.90 25.24
CA ASP A 362 11.26 -7.79 25.41
C ASP A 362 11.75 -7.73 26.87
N GLU A 363 11.06 -8.45 27.75
CA GLU A 363 11.23 -8.36 29.20
C GLU A 363 12.57 -8.94 29.69
N ASP A 364 12.99 -10.07 29.13
CA ASP A 364 14.23 -10.76 29.49
C ASP A 364 15.45 -10.30 28.68
N GLY A 365 15.23 -9.45 27.67
CA GLY A 365 16.27 -8.96 26.77
C GLY A 365 16.74 -9.99 25.74
N SER A 366 16.08 -11.15 25.64
CA SER A 366 16.44 -12.21 24.71
C SER A 366 16.28 -11.77 23.25
N PHE A 367 15.28 -10.93 22.96
CA PHE A 367 15.08 -10.41 21.60
C PHE A 367 16.17 -9.40 21.23
N VAL A 368 16.53 -8.46 22.10
CA VAL A 368 17.63 -7.53 21.81
C VAL A 368 18.99 -8.21 21.72
N ALA A 369 19.24 -9.24 22.54
CA ALA A 369 20.45 -10.06 22.45
C ALA A 369 20.53 -10.74 21.07
N TRP A 370 19.47 -11.44 20.69
CA TRP A 370 19.35 -12.06 19.37
C TRP A 370 19.54 -11.04 18.22
N GLN A 371 18.89 -9.87 18.28
CA GLN A 371 19.00 -8.87 17.22
C GLN A 371 20.43 -8.32 17.09
N ARG A 372 21.16 -8.18 18.21
CA ARG A 372 22.57 -7.75 18.19
C ARG A 372 23.48 -8.81 17.59
N GLU A 373 23.24 -10.08 17.87
CA GLU A 373 23.96 -11.19 17.25
C GLU A 373 23.75 -11.24 15.74
N GLN A 374 22.50 -11.06 15.28
CA GLN A 374 22.19 -10.97 13.84
C GLN A 374 22.93 -9.83 13.16
N LYS A 375 22.97 -8.65 13.78
CA LYS A 375 23.74 -7.50 13.26
C LYS A 375 25.23 -7.81 13.17
N LYS A 376 25.79 -8.41 14.23
CA LYS A 376 27.21 -8.78 14.30
C LYS A 376 27.59 -9.79 13.22
N ALA A 377 26.76 -10.83 13.01
CA ALA A 377 26.97 -11.84 11.97
C ALA A 377 27.01 -11.22 10.56
N LYS A 378 26.34 -10.08 10.36
CA LYS A 378 26.29 -9.33 9.10
C LYS A 378 27.34 -8.22 8.99
N GLY A 379 28.24 -8.10 9.97
CA GLY A 379 29.22 -7.02 10.03
C GLY A 379 28.62 -5.63 10.29
N VAL A 380 27.35 -5.54 10.71
CA VAL A 380 26.69 -4.27 11.00
C VAL A 380 27.05 -3.82 12.41
N LYS A 381 27.80 -2.71 12.53
CA LYS A 381 28.14 -2.11 13.82
C LYS A 381 26.93 -1.35 14.39
N SER A 382 26.59 -1.63 15.64
CA SER A 382 25.60 -0.83 16.37
C SER A 382 26.20 0.52 16.74
N LYS A 383 25.50 1.62 16.41
CA LYS A 383 25.95 2.96 16.79
C LYS A 383 25.83 3.17 18.31
N PRO A 384 26.76 3.93 18.92
CA PRO A 384 26.68 4.29 20.34
C PRO A 384 25.41 5.10 20.67
N SER A 385 24.98 5.05 21.94
CA SER A 385 23.83 5.81 22.41
C SER A 385 24.25 7.20 22.86
N ASN A 386 23.52 8.23 22.44
CA ASN A 386 23.70 9.60 22.96
C ASN A 386 23.37 9.75 24.46
N SER A 387 22.53 8.86 25.02
CA SER A 387 21.99 9.02 26.39
C SER A 387 22.45 7.96 27.38
N GLY A 388 23.24 6.98 26.94
CA GLY A 388 23.63 5.80 27.75
C GLY A 388 22.47 4.87 28.14
N ARG A 389 21.20 5.26 27.94
CA ARG A 389 20.01 4.46 28.25
C ARG A 389 19.52 3.72 27.02
N SER A 390 19.26 2.41 27.15
CA SER A 390 18.60 1.63 26.11
C SER A 390 17.10 1.94 26.09
N ARG A 391 16.52 2.11 24.91
CA ARG A 391 15.06 2.24 24.75
C ARG A 391 14.39 0.89 25.04
N ARG A 392 13.18 0.93 25.61
CA ARG A 392 12.29 -0.25 25.72
C ARG A 392 12.16 -0.94 24.37
N ARG A 393 12.30 -2.25 24.34
CA ARG A 393 12.37 -3.08 23.13
C ARG A 393 11.04 -3.80 22.90
N LYS A 394 10.69 -3.96 21.62
CA LYS A 394 9.50 -4.70 21.20
C LYS A 394 9.93 -6.05 20.68
N ALA A 395 9.63 -7.11 21.42
CA ALA A 395 9.75 -8.48 20.93
C ALA A 395 8.62 -8.82 19.94
N GLY A 396 7.47 -8.15 20.06
CA GLY A 396 6.35 -8.29 19.14
C GLY A 396 5.47 -7.04 19.07
N PHE A 397 4.49 -7.06 18.18
CA PHE A 397 3.47 -6.02 18.03
C PHE A 397 2.13 -6.66 17.68
N GLU A 398 1.10 -6.35 18.47
CA GLU A 398 -0.28 -6.76 18.20
C GLU A 398 -1.04 -5.56 17.61
N PRO A 399 -1.16 -5.47 16.28
CA PRO A 399 -1.96 -4.41 15.66
C PRO A 399 -3.44 -4.60 16.02
N GLN A 400 -4.12 -3.51 16.34
CA GLN A 400 -5.52 -3.50 16.76
C GLN A 400 -6.43 -2.80 15.74
N HIS A 401 -5.91 -1.78 15.08
CA HIS A 401 -6.64 -1.02 14.08
C HIS A 401 -5.73 -0.34 13.05
N VAL A 402 -6.32 0.04 11.93
CA VAL A 402 -5.75 0.96 10.94
C VAL A 402 -6.64 2.18 10.85
N GLU A 403 -6.03 3.36 10.98
CA GLU A 403 -6.67 4.66 10.83
C GLU A 403 -6.11 5.38 9.62
N ALA A 404 -6.98 6.01 8.84
CA ALA A 404 -6.60 6.91 7.78
C ALA A 404 -6.80 8.35 8.25
N PHE A 405 -5.74 9.15 8.15
CA PHE A 405 -5.80 10.60 8.36
C PHE A 405 -5.42 11.32 7.07
N PHE A 406 -6.05 12.45 6.74
CA PHE A 406 -5.74 13.19 5.52
C PHE A 406 -5.62 14.70 5.77
N PHE A 407 -4.62 15.32 5.15
CA PHE A 407 -4.44 16.76 5.08
C PHE A 407 -4.67 17.21 3.64
N HIS A 408 -5.75 17.95 3.40
CA HIS A 408 -6.12 18.38 2.04
C HIS A 408 -5.15 19.41 1.48
N ASP A 409 -4.76 20.38 2.29
CA ASP A 409 -3.99 21.54 1.84
C ASP A 409 -3.27 22.22 3.03
N ARG A 410 -2.65 23.36 2.73
CA ARG A 410 -1.93 24.15 3.73
C ARG A 410 -2.84 24.78 4.78
N GLU A 411 -4.10 25.03 4.47
CA GLU A 411 -5.06 25.58 5.42
C GLU A 411 -5.40 24.50 6.46
N ALA A 412 -5.71 23.28 6.01
CA ALA A 412 -5.90 22.11 6.87
C ALA A 412 -4.66 21.84 7.76
N LEU A 413 -3.45 21.94 7.19
CA LEU A 413 -2.21 21.79 7.95
C LEU A 413 -2.06 22.87 9.04
N THR A 414 -2.34 24.12 8.70
CA THR A 414 -2.27 25.25 9.64
C THR A 414 -3.32 25.13 10.74
N GLY A 415 -4.56 24.79 10.37
CA GLY A 415 -5.65 24.53 11.31
C GLY A 415 -5.30 23.40 12.28
N ALA A 416 -4.71 22.32 11.80
CA ALA A 416 -4.26 21.21 12.64
C ALA A 416 -3.16 21.60 13.64
N LEU A 417 -2.23 22.48 13.25
CA LEU A 417 -1.21 23.04 14.14
C LEU A 417 -1.85 23.93 15.22
N LEU A 418 -2.77 24.81 14.85
CA LEU A 418 -3.47 25.70 15.78
C LEU A 418 -4.35 24.94 16.77
N ALA A 419 -5.04 23.89 16.32
CA ALA A 419 -5.84 23.00 17.16
C ALA A 419 -4.98 22.05 18.04
N GLY A 420 -3.65 22.05 17.84
CA GLY A 420 -2.73 21.15 18.51
C GLY A 420 -2.95 19.67 18.19
N GLN A 421 -3.58 19.37 17.05
CA GLN A 421 -3.66 18.03 16.46
C GLN A 421 -2.30 17.63 15.89
N LEU A 422 -1.56 18.62 15.39
CA LEU A 422 -0.18 18.48 14.93
C LEU A 422 0.73 19.39 15.77
N THR A 423 1.95 18.94 16.04
CA THR A 423 2.96 19.74 16.76
C THR A 423 4.34 19.58 16.12
N GLY A 424 5.21 20.57 16.29
CA GLY A 424 6.61 20.47 15.89
C GLY A 424 7.37 19.47 16.77
N PHE A 425 8.10 18.55 16.15
CA PHE A 425 8.95 17.57 16.81
C PHE A 425 10.41 17.79 16.48
N ASN A 426 11.17 18.31 17.45
CA ASN A 426 12.61 18.39 17.34
C ASN A 426 13.24 17.03 17.68
N GLN A 427 13.70 16.32 16.65
CA GLN A 427 14.24 14.95 16.78
C GLN A 427 15.58 14.86 17.52
N GLY A 428 16.22 16.00 17.82
CA GLY A 428 17.56 16.04 18.40
C GLY A 428 18.64 15.55 17.42
N LEU A 429 19.69 14.94 17.95
CA LEU A 429 20.88 14.55 17.21
C LEU A 429 20.81 13.10 16.74
N GLN A 430 21.49 12.79 15.63
CA GLN A 430 21.75 11.41 15.23
C GLN A 430 22.64 10.69 16.25
N ALA A 431 22.61 9.35 16.22
CA ALA A 431 23.61 8.59 16.95
C ALA A 431 24.99 8.88 16.33
N PRO A 432 26.04 9.05 17.15
CA PRO A 432 27.36 9.41 16.67
C PRO A 432 28.00 8.26 15.90
N ASP A 433 28.98 8.59 15.06
CA ASP A 433 29.66 7.60 14.22
C ASP A 433 30.80 6.90 14.99
N ALA A 434 31.39 7.57 15.98
CA ALA A 434 32.33 7.00 16.95
C ALA A 434 31.89 7.26 18.41
N GLU A 435 32.43 6.47 19.34
CA GLU A 435 32.23 6.67 20.77
C GLU A 435 32.91 7.97 21.23
N GLY A 436 32.21 8.78 22.02
CA GLY A 436 32.71 10.09 22.47
C GLY A 436 32.46 11.25 21.49
N GLU A 437 31.94 11.00 20.28
CA GLU A 437 31.54 12.05 19.34
C GLU A 437 30.08 12.48 19.51
N GLN A 438 29.74 13.64 18.94
CA GLN A 438 28.37 14.14 18.88
C GLN A 438 27.79 13.95 17.47
N GLY A 439 26.61 13.34 17.37
CA GLY A 439 25.95 13.13 16.08
C GLY A 439 25.35 14.41 15.49
N ARG A 440 25.12 14.41 14.18
CA ARG A 440 24.57 15.58 13.45
C ARG A 440 23.12 15.87 13.82
N ALA A 441 22.72 17.15 13.75
CA ALA A 441 21.33 17.54 13.95
C ALA A 441 20.39 16.90 12.92
N ARG A 442 19.27 16.36 13.39
CA ARG A 442 18.20 15.84 12.54
C ARG A 442 17.26 16.96 12.16
N ARG A 443 16.72 16.90 10.94
CA ARG A 443 15.66 17.81 10.51
C ARG A 443 14.42 17.63 11.39
N PRO A 444 13.66 18.69 11.67
CA PRO A 444 12.46 18.59 12.47
C PRO A 444 11.37 17.78 11.74
N LYS A 445 10.53 17.11 12.51
CA LYS A 445 9.35 16.37 12.02
C LYS A 445 8.08 16.98 12.58
N PHE A 446 6.93 16.53 12.09
CA PHE A 446 5.68 16.72 12.81
C PHE A 446 5.39 15.54 13.74
N ASN A 447 4.65 15.81 14.83
CA ASN A 447 4.05 14.82 15.72
C ASN A 447 2.53 14.95 15.64
N LEU A 448 1.84 13.86 15.32
CA LEU A 448 0.38 13.79 15.35
C LEU A 448 -0.10 13.41 16.74
N SER A 449 -0.93 14.24 17.37
CA SER A 449 -1.67 13.85 18.57
C SER A 449 -2.85 12.98 18.15
N VAL A 450 -2.65 11.66 18.18
CA VAL A 450 -3.59 10.68 17.62
C VAL A 450 -4.99 10.83 18.22
N GLY A 451 -5.08 11.00 19.55
CA GLY A 451 -6.37 11.19 20.22
C GLY A 451 -7.12 12.45 19.79
N LYS A 452 -6.42 13.55 19.51
CA LYS A 452 -7.04 14.79 19.01
C LYS A 452 -7.40 14.70 17.52
N ALA A 453 -6.51 14.14 16.72
CA ALA A 453 -6.72 13.95 15.28
C ALA A 453 -7.90 13.02 14.99
N ARG A 454 -8.11 12.00 15.83
CA ARG A 454 -9.26 11.09 15.73
C ARG A 454 -10.62 11.79 15.91
N GLY A 455 -10.64 12.89 16.67
CA GLY A 455 -11.85 13.69 16.91
C GLY A 455 -11.97 14.89 15.98
N SER A 456 -11.21 14.96 14.89
CA SER A 456 -11.24 16.07 13.94
C SER A 456 -11.50 15.62 12.51
N ASP A 457 -11.69 16.60 11.63
CA ASP A 457 -11.91 16.38 10.20
C ASP A 457 -10.71 15.77 9.47
N LEU A 458 -9.56 15.61 10.16
CA LEU A 458 -8.41 14.87 9.62
C LEU A 458 -8.69 13.37 9.54
N ALA A 459 -9.51 12.82 10.44
CA ALA A 459 -9.76 11.38 10.50
C ALA A 459 -10.78 10.96 9.44
N VAL A 460 -10.33 10.21 8.43
CA VAL A 460 -11.20 9.82 7.30
C VAL A 460 -11.70 8.38 7.40
N ALA A 461 -10.97 7.51 8.10
CA ALA A 461 -11.43 6.14 8.34
C ALA A 461 -10.75 5.49 9.55
N ARG A 462 -11.44 4.52 10.15
CA ARG A 462 -10.88 3.63 11.18
C ARG A 462 -11.46 2.24 11.02
N PHE A 463 -10.58 1.24 11.07
CA PHE A 463 -10.98 -0.16 10.99
C PHE A 463 -10.20 -1.01 11.95
N GLU A 464 -10.92 -1.92 12.59
CA GLU A 464 -10.37 -2.76 13.66
C GLU A 464 -10.23 -4.19 13.17
N TRP A 465 -9.18 -4.87 13.63
CA TRP A 465 -9.16 -6.32 13.53
C TRP A 465 -10.14 -6.92 14.53
N PRO A 466 -10.73 -8.09 14.24
CA PRO A 466 -11.54 -8.81 15.20
C PRO A 466 -10.72 -9.09 16.47
N ALA A 467 -11.35 -8.95 17.64
CA ALA A 467 -10.77 -9.25 18.94
C ALA A 467 -10.91 -10.74 19.31
#